data_AF-A0A938WZX1-F1
#
_entry.id   AF-A0A938WZX1-F1
#
_cell.length_a   1.000
_cell.length_b   1.000
_cell.length_c   1.000
_cell.angle_alpha   90.00
_cell.angle_beta   90.00
_cell.angle_gamma   90.00
#
_symmetry.space_group_name_H-M   'P 1'
#
loop_
_entity.id
_entity.type
_entity.pdbx_description
1 polymer ?
#
loop_
_entity_poly.entity_id
_entity_poly.type
_entity_poly.pdbx_seq_one_letter_code
_entity_poly.pdbx_strand_id
1 'polypeptide(L)'
;YETMQSGGWLFAMIPGLEKVHTNKKDLAASMYHNLDFINTHPFLVTFVMGLVLSLEQNKVDTQTIRAVRISAASPLGGIGDALFWLTLVPITAGITSNMAIAGNIAAPIIFLVIFNIAQFACRFGLMNWSYRVGTGAIDALTANMQAFT
;
A
#
# COMPACT_ATOMS: atom_id res chain seq x y z
N TYR A 1 -8.86 11.69 14.17
CA TYR A 1 -8.08 10.47 14.50
C TYR A 1 -8.86 9.18 14.29
N GLU A 2 -10.19 9.19 14.27
CA GLU A 2 -11.04 7.99 14.27
C GLU A 2 -10.74 6.95 13.18
N THR A 3 -10.29 7.36 11.99
CA THR A 3 -9.99 6.44 10.87
C THR A 3 -8.58 6.59 10.28
N MET A 4 -7.71 7.34 10.99
CA MET A 4 -6.31 7.61 10.64
C MET A 4 -6.08 8.00 9.17
N GLN A 5 -5.61 7.08 8.32
CA GLN A 5 -5.18 7.35 6.94
C GLN A 5 -6.31 7.16 5.90
N SER A 6 -7.51 6.78 6.31
CA SER A 6 -8.65 6.43 5.44
C SER A 6 -8.97 7.44 4.33
N GLY A 7 -8.93 8.74 4.63
CA GLY A 7 -9.22 9.79 3.64
C GLY A 7 -8.19 9.84 2.51
N GLY A 8 -6.90 9.77 2.86
CA GLY A 8 -5.81 9.72 1.87
C GLY A 8 -5.78 8.39 1.11
N TRP A 9 -6.11 7.29 1.80
CA TRP A 9 -6.29 5.97 1.20
C TRP A 9 -7.37 6.00 0.11
N LEU A 10 -8.57 6.48 0.45
CA LEU A 10 -9.68 6.55 -0.50
C LEU A 10 -9.32 7.43 -1.69
N PHE A 11 -8.75 8.62 -1.44
CA PHE A 11 -8.34 9.53 -2.51
C PHE A 11 -7.41 8.86 -3.54
N ALA A 12 -6.44 8.07 -3.07
CA ALA A 12 -5.53 7.34 -3.95
C ALA A 12 -6.20 6.15 -4.68
N MET A 13 -7.26 5.58 -4.10
CA MET A 13 -7.98 4.43 -4.65
C MET A 13 -9.04 4.81 -5.70
N ILE A 14 -9.59 6.04 -5.64
CA ILE A 14 -10.70 6.49 -6.51
C ILE A 14 -10.49 6.15 -8.00
N PRO A 15 -9.35 6.46 -8.64
CA PRO A 15 -9.18 6.19 -10.07
C PRO A 15 -9.26 4.69 -10.41
N GLY A 16 -8.81 3.83 -9.49
CA GLY A 16 -8.92 2.38 -9.63
C GLY A 16 -10.36 1.89 -9.44
N LEU A 17 -11.04 2.40 -8.41
CA LEU A 17 -12.44 2.05 -8.11
C LEU A 17 -13.38 2.51 -9.24
N GLU A 18 -13.19 3.70 -9.80
CA GLU A 18 -13.99 4.20 -10.93
C GLU A 18 -13.85 3.32 -12.18
N LYS A 19 -12.69 2.68 -12.36
CA LYS A 19 -12.46 1.73 -13.46
C LYS A 19 -13.12 0.38 -13.21
N VAL A 20 -13.27 -0.03 -11.96
CA VAL A 20 -13.85 -1.32 -11.55
C VAL A 20 -15.38 -1.26 -11.38
N HIS A 21 -15.91 -0.15 -10.87
CA HIS A 21 -17.33 0.03 -10.56
C HIS A 21 -17.96 1.06 -11.51
N THR A 22 -18.55 0.56 -12.60
CA THR A 22 -19.24 1.42 -13.58
C THR A 22 -20.60 1.94 -13.11
N ASN A 23 -21.18 1.30 -12.08
CA ASN A 23 -22.44 1.73 -11.46
C ASN A 23 -22.17 2.70 -10.30
N LYS A 24 -22.77 3.89 -10.33
CA LYS A 24 -22.60 4.91 -9.29
C LYS A 24 -22.99 4.46 -7.88
N LYS A 25 -24.00 3.60 -7.74
CA LYS A 25 -24.43 3.07 -6.42
C LYS A 25 -23.40 2.07 -5.88
N ASP A 26 -22.88 1.22 -6.76
CA ASP A 26 -21.83 0.24 -6.43
C ASP A 26 -20.52 0.96 -6.04
N LEU A 27 -20.13 1.97 -6.83
CA LEU A 27 -18.98 2.82 -6.53
C LEU A 27 -19.13 3.53 -5.18
N ALA A 28 -20.28 4.16 -4.92
CA ALA A 28 -20.52 4.84 -3.65
C ALA A 28 -20.44 3.88 -2.44
N ALA A 29 -20.96 2.65 -2.58
CA ALA A 29 -20.84 1.63 -1.55
C ALA A 29 -19.38 1.23 -1.32
N SER A 30 -18.62 0.91 -2.38
CA SER A 30 -17.19 0.57 -2.27
C SER A 30 -16.39 1.72 -1.64
N MET A 31 -16.64 2.97 -2.04
CA MET A 31 -15.99 4.15 -1.46
C MET A 31 -16.29 4.28 0.04
N TYR A 32 -17.54 4.09 0.45
CA TYR A 32 -17.94 4.11 1.87
C TYR A 32 -17.20 3.04 2.67
N HIS A 33 -17.12 1.81 2.14
CA HIS A 33 -16.36 0.75 2.80
C HIS A 33 -14.85 1.00 2.81
N ASN A 34 -14.31 1.80 1.88
CA ASN A 34 -12.91 2.22 1.88
C ASN A 34 -12.61 3.38 2.85
N LEU A 35 -13.62 3.99 3.49
CA LEU A 35 -13.43 4.99 4.57
C LEU A 35 -13.22 4.38 5.96
N ASP A 36 -13.32 3.05 6.08
CA ASP A 36 -12.98 2.35 7.31
C ASP A 36 -11.53 2.58 7.75
N PHE A 37 -11.27 2.31 9.03
CA PHE A 37 -9.95 2.47 9.62
C PHE A 37 -8.87 1.73 8.82
N ILE A 38 -7.81 2.47 8.49
CA ILE A 38 -6.57 1.91 7.97
C ILE A 38 -5.39 2.69 8.53
N ASN A 39 -4.39 1.95 8.98
CA ASN A 39 -3.11 2.50 9.38
C ASN A 39 -2.00 1.55 8.95
N THR A 40 -1.15 2.02 8.04
CA THR A 40 -0.01 1.27 7.54
C THR A 40 1.11 2.21 7.13
N HIS A 41 2.27 1.65 6.81
CA HIS A 41 3.42 2.45 6.44
C HIS A 41 3.20 3.08 5.05
N PRO A 42 3.40 4.40 4.88
CA PRO A 42 3.11 5.11 3.62
C PRO A 42 3.86 4.58 2.38
N PHE A 43 5.01 3.92 2.56
CA PHE A 43 5.77 3.36 1.44
C PHE A 43 5.25 1.97 1.02
N LEU A 44 4.59 1.27 1.93
CA LEU A 44 4.09 -0.09 1.72
C LEU A 44 2.59 -0.12 1.43
N VAL A 45 1.89 1.01 1.62
CA VAL A 45 0.44 1.13 1.40
C VAL A 45 -0.02 0.70 0.01
N THR A 46 0.79 0.92 -1.03
CA THR A 46 0.44 0.54 -2.41
C THR A 46 0.34 -0.97 -2.60
N PHE A 47 1.02 -1.76 -1.77
CA PHE A 47 0.83 -3.20 -1.76
C PHE A 47 -0.63 -3.54 -1.39
N VAL A 48 -1.12 -2.97 -0.29
CA VAL A 48 -2.50 -3.18 0.18
C VAL A 48 -3.50 -2.66 -0.86
N MET A 49 -3.22 -1.52 -1.49
CA MET A 49 -4.08 -0.95 -2.54
C MET A 49 -4.25 -1.90 -3.72
N GLY A 50 -3.14 -2.44 -4.26
CA GLY A 50 -3.22 -3.36 -5.39
C GLY A 50 -3.94 -4.67 -5.05
N LEU A 51 -3.76 -5.19 -3.82
CA LEU A 51 -4.56 -6.33 -3.34
C LEU A 51 -6.05 -5.99 -3.33
N VAL A 52 -6.45 -4.91 -2.65
CA VAL A 52 -7.86 -4.51 -2.54
C VAL A 52 -8.47 -4.27 -3.93
N LEU A 53 -7.78 -3.56 -4.83
CA LEU A 53 -8.26 -3.34 -6.20
C LEU A 53 -8.46 -4.65 -6.97
N SER A 54 -7.55 -5.63 -6.81
CA SER A 54 -7.71 -6.93 -7.46
C SER A 54 -8.94 -7.69 -6.95
N LEU A 55 -9.24 -7.60 -5.65
CA LEU A 55 -10.42 -8.25 -5.06
C LEU A 55 -11.72 -7.54 -5.48
N GLU A 56 -11.73 -6.20 -5.48
CA GLU A 56 -12.86 -5.38 -5.96
C GLU A 56 -13.17 -5.69 -7.43
N GLN A 57 -12.14 -5.86 -8.26
CA GLN A 57 -12.30 -6.22 -9.68
C GLN A 57 -12.97 -7.58 -9.88
N ASN A 58 -12.65 -8.55 -9.03
CA ASN A 58 -13.24 -9.88 -9.05
C ASN A 58 -14.59 -9.96 -8.31
N LYS A 59 -15.12 -8.83 -7.86
CA LYS A 59 -16.41 -8.75 -7.14
C LYS A 59 -16.45 -9.69 -5.93
N VAL A 60 -15.32 -9.84 -5.24
CA VAL A 60 -15.25 -10.52 -3.94
C VAL A 60 -16.14 -9.79 -2.95
N ASP A 61 -16.70 -10.52 -1.98
CA ASP A 61 -17.58 -9.91 -1.00
C ASP A 61 -16.84 -8.83 -0.18
N THR A 62 -17.56 -7.77 0.15
CA THR A 62 -17.01 -6.59 0.83
C THR A 62 -16.40 -6.92 2.19
N GLN A 63 -16.96 -7.90 2.92
CA GLN A 63 -16.43 -8.28 4.24
C GLN A 63 -15.06 -8.93 4.11
N THR A 64 -14.88 -9.82 3.13
CA THR A 64 -13.58 -10.41 2.80
C THR A 64 -12.59 -9.35 2.35
N ILE A 65 -12.99 -8.42 1.48
CA ILE A 65 -12.12 -7.30 1.05
C ILE A 65 -11.64 -6.50 2.25
N ARG A 66 -12.55 -6.17 3.17
CA ARG A 66 -12.25 -5.45 4.42
C ARG A 66 -11.31 -6.25 5.33
N ALA A 67 -11.56 -7.55 5.50
CA ALA A 67 -10.72 -8.43 6.30
C ALA A 67 -9.30 -8.53 5.73
N VAL A 68 -9.16 -8.69 4.41
CA VAL A 68 -7.85 -8.69 3.74
C VAL A 68 -7.14 -7.34 3.90
N ARG A 69 -7.87 -6.23 3.74
CA ARG A 69 -7.31 -4.89 3.94
C ARG A 69 -6.71 -4.71 5.33
N ILE A 70 -7.47 -5.02 6.38
CA ILE A 70 -7.05 -4.82 7.77
C ILE A 70 -5.91 -5.78 8.15
N SER A 71 -6.02 -7.05 7.73
CA SER A 71 -5.01 -8.07 8.03
C SER A 71 -3.70 -7.83 7.29
N ALA A 72 -3.71 -7.25 6.09
CA ALA A 72 -2.50 -6.88 5.37
C ALA A 72 -1.90 -5.55 5.85
N ALA A 73 -2.72 -4.54 6.14
CA ALA A 73 -2.25 -3.21 6.54
C ALA A 73 -1.47 -3.22 7.86
N SER A 74 -1.96 -3.95 8.86
CA SER A 74 -1.40 -4.00 10.21
C SER A 74 0.07 -4.45 10.27
N PRO A 75 0.45 -5.64 9.74
CA PRO A 75 1.85 -6.08 9.76
C PRO A 75 2.76 -5.21 8.89
N LEU A 76 2.25 -4.72 7.75
CA LEU A 76 3.02 -3.81 6.89
C LEU A 76 3.30 -2.46 7.55
N GLY A 77 2.45 -2.01 8.47
CA GLY A 77 2.74 -0.87 9.33
C GLY A 77 4.03 -1.08 10.12
N GLY A 78 4.06 -2.12 10.96
CA GLY A 78 5.21 -2.41 11.81
C GLY A 78 6.49 -2.74 11.04
N ILE A 79 6.38 -3.52 9.96
CA ILE A 79 7.54 -3.86 9.11
C ILE A 79 8.09 -2.59 8.42
N GLY A 80 7.20 -1.76 7.88
CA GLY A 80 7.61 -0.52 7.24
C GLY A 80 8.28 0.44 8.21
N ASP A 81 7.73 0.59 9.42
CA ASP A 81 8.33 1.45 10.45
C ASP A 81 9.74 0.98 10.82
N ALA A 82 9.93 -0.33 11.01
CA ALA A 82 11.24 -0.89 11.32
C ALA A 82 12.27 -0.69 10.18
N LEU A 83 11.84 -0.92 8.93
CA LEU A 83 12.73 -0.82 7.77
C LEU A 83 13.08 0.62 7.40
N PHE A 84 12.10 1.51 7.36
CA PHE A 84 12.31 2.87 6.85
C PHE A 84 12.63 3.85 7.96
N TRP A 85 11.82 3.92 9.01
CA TRP A 85 11.99 4.91 10.07
C TRP A 85 13.07 4.54 11.08
N LEU A 86 13.25 3.26 11.38
CA LEU A 86 14.25 2.82 12.36
C LEU A 86 15.59 2.41 11.73
N THR A 87 15.60 2.06 10.44
CA THR A 87 16.81 1.55 9.77
C THR A 87 17.30 2.47 8.66
N LEU A 88 16.55 2.61 7.56
CA LEU A 88 17.02 3.37 6.39
C LEU A 88 17.28 4.84 6.72
N VAL A 89 16.31 5.54 7.31
CA VAL A 89 16.42 6.97 7.60
C VAL A 89 17.53 7.26 8.62
N PRO A 90 17.63 6.59 9.77
CA PRO A 90 18.69 6.88 10.74
C PRO A 90 20.09 6.59 10.21
N ILE A 91 20.28 5.47 9.48
CA ILE A 91 21.59 5.13 8.91
C ILE A 91 21.99 6.14 7.85
N THR A 92 21.09 6.45 6.90
CA THR A 92 21.39 7.40 5.82
C THR A 92 21.61 8.80 6.37
N ALA A 93 20.75 9.25 7.29
CA ALA A 93 20.90 10.53 7.97
C ALA A 93 22.21 10.61 8.76
N GLY A 94 22.61 9.54 9.46
CA GLY A 94 23.88 9.49 10.19
C GLY A 94 25.08 9.67 9.27
N ILE A 95 25.11 8.95 8.15
CA ILE A 95 26.17 9.05 7.14
C ILE A 95 26.21 10.46 6.54
N THR A 96 25.08 10.97 6.06
CA THR A 96 25.04 12.29 5.40
C THR A 96 25.26 13.43 6.38
N SER A 97 24.86 13.30 7.64
CA SER A 97 25.14 14.31 8.67
C SER A 97 26.65 14.44 8.90
N ASN A 98 27.38 13.33 8.99
CA ASN A 98 28.84 13.36 9.11
C ASN A 98 29.50 14.00 7.89
N MET A 99 29.00 13.72 6.68
CA MET A 99 29.49 14.36 5.45
C MET A 99 29.24 15.88 5.45
N ALA A 100 28.06 16.31 5.92
CA ALA A 100 27.71 17.72 6.01
C ALA A 100 28.60 18.47 7.03
N ILE A 101 28.85 17.86 8.19
CA ILE A 101 29.76 18.41 9.22
C ILE A 101 31.18 18.57 8.65
N ALA A 102 31.62 17.66 7.79
CA ALA A 102 32.91 17.76 7.07
C ALA A 102 32.92 18.83 5.95
N GLY A 103 31.84 19.60 5.77
CA GLY A 103 31.74 20.68 4.79
C GLY A 103 31.19 20.26 3.43
N ASN A 104 30.71 19.03 3.26
CA ASN A 104 30.16 18.55 2.00
C ASN A 104 28.71 19.05 1.78
N ILE A 105 28.55 20.05 0.91
CA ILE A 105 27.24 20.62 0.53
C ILE A 105 26.33 19.60 -0.20
N ALA A 106 26.88 18.56 -0.82
CA ALA A 106 26.07 17.54 -1.51
C ALA A 106 25.38 16.58 -0.53
N ALA A 107 25.79 16.52 0.73
CA ALA A 107 25.26 15.61 1.74
C ALA A 107 23.71 15.62 1.89
N PRO A 108 23.03 16.77 2.04
CA PRO A 108 21.56 16.81 2.10
C PRO A 108 20.90 16.32 0.80
N ILE A 109 21.53 16.56 -0.35
CA ILE A 109 21.02 16.10 -1.64
C ILE A 109 21.11 14.57 -1.72
N ILE A 110 22.22 13.98 -1.27
CA ILE A 110 22.40 12.53 -1.23
C ILE A 110 21.34 11.87 -0.34
N PHE A 111 21.05 12.44 0.83
CA PHE A 111 19.98 11.96 1.71
C PHE A 111 18.62 11.96 0.98
N LEU A 112 18.27 13.09 0.37
CA LEU A 112 17.00 13.23 -0.36
C LEU A 112 16.90 12.23 -1.51
N VAL A 113 17.98 12.01 -2.26
CA VAL A 113 18.01 11.06 -3.38
C VAL A 113 17.78 9.63 -2.88
N ILE A 114 18.51 9.19 -1.84
CA ILE A 114 18.35 7.83 -1.29
C ILE A 114 16.92 7.63 -0.78
N PHE A 115 16.40 8.59 -0.03
CA PHE A 115 15.05 8.53 0.52
C PHE A 115 13.98 8.43 -0.58
N ASN A 116 14.05 9.29 -1.60
CA ASN A 116 13.08 9.31 -2.68
C ASN A 116 13.18 8.07 -3.57
N ILE A 117 14.39 7.58 -3.87
CA ILE A 117 14.57 6.34 -4.65
C ILE A 117 13.91 5.17 -3.92
N ALA A 118 14.16 5.00 -2.62
CA ALA A 118 13.52 3.94 -1.83
C ALA A 118 11.99 4.07 -1.85
N GLN A 119 11.47 5.28 -1.65
CA GLN A 119 10.03 5.56 -1.70
C GLN A 119 9.41 5.19 -3.06
N PHE A 120 10.00 5.64 -4.17
CA PHE A 120 9.46 5.39 -5.50
C PHE A 120 9.57 3.92 -5.90
N ALA A 121 10.69 3.27 -5.56
CA ALA A 121 10.89 1.84 -5.82
C ALA A 121 9.80 1.00 -5.13
N CYS A 122 9.53 1.26 -3.85
CA CYS A 122 8.45 0.60 -3.13
C CYS A 122 7.08 0.95 -3.72
N ARG A 123 6.81 2.24 -3.96
CA ARG A 123 5.50 2.69 -4.44
C ARG A 123 5.07 2.01 -5.74
N PHE A 124 5.93 2.00 -6.75
CA PHE A 124 5.62 1.42 -8.05
C PHE A 124 5.83 -0.10 -8.09
N GLY A 125 6.88 -0.60 -7.44
CA GLY A 125 7.17 -2.04 -7.41
C GLY A 125 6.09 -2.83 -6.70
N LEU A 126 5.65 -2.36 -5.52
CA LEU A 126 4.67 -3.06 -4.71
C LEU A 126 3.27 -3.05 -5.32
N MET A 127 2.85 -1.96 -5.97
CA MET A 127 1.51 -1.87 -6.59
C MET A 127 1.32 -2.91 -7.68
N ASN A 128 2.30 -3.01 -8.60
CA ASN A 128 2.22 -3.96 -9.72
C ASN A 128 2.36 -5.40 -9.24
N TRP A 129 3.21 -5.64 -8.23
CA TRP A 129 3.39 -6.96 -7.66
C TRP A 129 2.14 -7.43 -6.92
N SER A 130 1.57 -6.59 -6.06
CA SER A 130 0.44 -6.96 -5.22
C SER A 130 -0.84 -7.18 -6.02
N TYR A 131 -1.09 -6.38 -7.05
CA TYR A 131 -2.23 -6.58 -7.94
C TYR A 131 -2.16 -7.95 -8.64
N ARG A 132 -0.97 -8.35 -9.12
CA ARG A 132 -0.74 -9.68 -9.71
C ARG A 132 -0.87 -10.82 -8.70
N VAL A 133 -0.38 -10.62 -7.47
CA VAL A 133 -0.50 -11.59 -6.38
C VAL A 133 -1.97 -11.80 -6.02
N GLY A 134 -2.73 -10.72 -5.90
CA GLY A 134 -4.15 -10.77 -5.58
C GLY A 134 -4.99 -11.47 -6.65
N THR A 135 -4.76 -11.20 -7.94
CA THR A 135 -5.43 -11.93 -9.02
C THR A 135 -5.07 -13.43 -9.00
N GLY A 136 -3.79 -13.78 -8.84
CA GLY A 136 -3.36 -15.18 -8.82
C GLY A 136 -3.86 -15.97 -7.61
N ALA A 137 -4.04 -15.31 -6.46
CA ALA A 137 -4.62 -15.93 -5.27
C ALA A 137 -6.10 -16.30 -5.50
N ILE A 138 -6.86 -15.46 -6.19
CA ILE A 138 -8.25 -15.76 -6.57
C ILE A 138 -8.30 -16.94 -7.53
N ASP A 139 -7.47 -16.93 -8.59
CA ASP A 139 -7.42 -18.02 -9.57
C ASP A 139 -7.16 -19.37 -8.90
N ALA A 140 -6.22 -19.41 -7.94
CA ALA A 140 -5.92 -20.61 -7.17
C ALA A 140 -7.10 -21.06 -6.30
N LEU A 141 -7.81 -20.13 -5.65
CA LEU A 141 -9.00 -20.46 -4.86
C LEU A 141 -10.12 -21.05 -5.74
N THR A 142 -10.41 -20.43 -6.89
CA THR A 142 -11.44 -20.90 -7.82
C THR A 142 -11.11 -22.27 -8.39
N ALA A 143 -9.85 -22.52 -8.75
CA ALA A 143 -9.40 -23.82 -9.25
C ALA A 143 -9.59 -24.95 -8.21
N ASN A 144 -9.29 -24.67 -6.93
CA ASN A 144 -9.48 -25.65 -5.87
C ASN A 144 -10.97 -25.89 -5.57
N MET A 145 -11.83 -24.87 -5.62
CA MET A 145 -13.27 -25.07 -5.42
C MET A 145 -13.91 -25.96 -6.49
N GLN A 146 -13.46 -25.87 -7.75
CA GLN A 146 -13.90 -26.77 -8.81
C GLN A 146 -13.44 -28.22 -8.61
N ALA A 147 -12.35 -28.44 -7.87
CA ALA A 147 -11.90 -29.79 -7.52
C ALA A 147 -12.73 -30.44 -6.39
N PHE A 148 -13.56 -29.67 -5.68
CA PHE A 148 -14.44 -30.15 -4.61
C PHE A 148 -15.93 -30.22 -5.02
N THR A 149 -16.25 -29.92 -6.28
CA THR A 149 -17.58 -30.10 -6.90
C THR A 149 -17.52 -31.16 -7.98
#